data_AF-E2BCQ0-F1
#
_entry.id   AF-E2BCQ0-F1
#
_cell.length_a   1.000
_cell.length_b   1.000
_cell.length_c   1.000
_cell.angle_alpha   90.00
_cell.angle_beta   90.00
_cell.angle_gamma   90.00
#
_symmetry.space_group_name_H-M   'P 1'
#
loop_
_entity.id
_entity.type
_entity.pdbx_description
1 polymer ?
#
loop_
_entity_poly.entity_id
_entity_poly.type
_entity_poly.pdbx_seq_one_letter_code
_entity_poly.pdbx_strand_id
1 'polypeptide(L)' 'DAAMKQFLLHLDDTSALGKKFIIQDLDERHLFISADILDTLQAKVDDLMDQISFPLAEKGM' A
#
# COMPACT_ATOMS: atom_id res chain seq x y z
N ASP A 1 -7.46 5.08 5.22
CA ASP A 1 -8.69 5.09 4.39
C ASP A 1 -8.88 3.78 3.63
N ALA A 2 -10.11 3.48 3.18
CA ALA A 2 -10.44 2.24 2.47
C ALA A 2 -9.62 2.04 1.18
N ALA A 3 -9.27 3.12 0.49
CA ALA A 3 -8.40 3.08 -0.69
C ALA A 3 -6.99 2.54 -0.36
N MET A 4 -6.40 3.00 0.75
CA MET A 4 -5.08 2.50 1.21
C MET A 4 -5.14 1.02 1.58
N LYS A 5 -6.23 0.58 2.21
CA LYS A 5 -6.43 -0.85 2.51
C LYS A 5 -6.46 -1.70 1.25
N GLN A 6 -7.23 -1.30 0.24
CA GLN A 6 -7.29 -1.99 -1.05
C GLN A 6 -5.93 -2.04 -1.74
N PHE A 7 -5.16 -0.96 -1.64
CA PHE A 7 -3.80 -0.90 -2.17
C PHE A 7 -2.86 -1.89 -1.49
N LEU A 8 -2.89 -1.95 -0.15
CA LEU A 8 -2.10 -2.92 0.62
C LEU A 8 -2.49 -4.37 0.31
N LEU A 9 -3.79 -4.67 0.18
CA LEU A 9 -4.27 -5.99 -0.23
C LEU A 9 -3.76 -6.36 -1.62
N HIS A 10 -3.77 -5.41 -2.57
CA HIS A 10 -3.25 -5.64 -3.91
C HIS A 10 -1.74 -5.89 -3.92
N LEU A 11 -0.97 -5.16 -3.09
CA LEU A 11 0.47 -5.39 -2.93
C LEU A 11 0.79 -6.77 -2.35
N ASP A 12 0.00 -7.22 -1.39
CA ASP A 12 0.12 -8.57 -0.81
C ASP A 12 -0.24 -9.65 -1.83
N ASP A 13 -1.28 -9.43 -2.63
CA ASP A 13 -1.74 -10.37 -3.67
C ASP A 13 -0.73 -10.50 -4.82
N THR A 14 -0.20 -9.38 -5.28
CA THR A 14 0.85 -9.33 -6.32
C THR A 14 2.22 -9.81 -5.82
N SER A 15 2.36 -10.09 -4.52
CA SER A 15 3.64 -10.43 -3.89
C SER A 15 4.74 -9.41 -4.23
N ALA A 16 4.38 -8.13 -4.31
CA ALA A 16 5.28 -7.05 -4.74
C ALA A 16 6.51 -6.88 -3.83
N LEU A 17 6.42 -7.37 -2.60
CA LEU A 17 7.48 -7.38 -1.59
C LEU A 17 8.19 -8.74 -1.49
N GLY A 18 7.91 -9.67 -2.42
CA GLY A 18 8.47 -11.02 -2.47
C GLY A 18 7.90 -11.99 -1.42
N LYS A 19 7.06 -11.51 -0.51
CA LYS A 19 6.35 -12.32 0.50
C LYS A 19 5.01 -11.67 0.85
N LYS A 20 4.06 -12.50 1.28
CA LYS A 20 2.85 -12.02 1.95
C LYS A 20 3.23 -11.40 3.29
N PHE A 21 2.66 -10.24 3.57
CA PHE A 21 2.92 -9.46 4.78
C PHE A 21 1.66 -9.25 5.61
N ILE A 22 0.48 -9.42 5.00
CA ILE A 22 -0.80 -9.36 5.70
C ILE A 22 -1.00 -10.68 6.45
N ILE A 23 -1.06 -10.56 7.78
CA ILE A 23 -1.32 -11.68 8.68
C ILE A 23 -2.84 -11.87 8.82
N GLN A 24 -3.57 -10.77 9.00
CA GLN A 24 -5.01 -10.81 9.21
C GLN A 24 -5.70 -9.50 8.82
N ASP A 25 -6.90 -9.59 8.24
CA ASP A 25 -7.80 -8.47 8.04
C ASP A 25 -8.63 -8.26 9.31
N LEU A 26 -8.54 -7.07 9.92
CA LEU A 26 -9.24 -6.77 11.16
C LEU A 26 -10.60 -6.12 10.86
N ASP A 27 -10.60 -5.08 10.03
CA ASP A 27 -11.80 -4.32 9.67
C ASP A 27 -11.59 -3.58 8.34
N GLU A 28 -12.63 -2.92 7.84
CA GLU A 28 -12.64 -2.10 6.61
C GLU A 28 -11.51 -1.06 6.49
N ARG A 29 -10.86 -0.71 7.61
CA ARG A 29 -9.76 0.26 7.66
C ARG A 29 -8.49 -0.24 8.36
N HIS A 30 -8.52 -1.44 8.93
CA HIS A 30 -7.43 -1.97 9.75
C HIS A 30 -6.94 -3.31 9.20
N LEU A 31 -5.63 -3.40 8.98
CA LEU A 31 -4.93 -4.62 8.59
C LEU A 31 -3.87 -4.94 9.65
N PHE A 32 -3.75 -6.21 9.98
CA PHE A 32 -2.67 -6.73 10.82
C PHE A 32 -1.55 -7.27 9.93
N ILE A 33 -0.37 -6.65 10.02
CA ILE A 33 0.79 -6.96 9.18
C ILE A 33 2.02 -7.30 10.02
N SER A 34 2.96 -8.03 9.43
CA SER A 34 4.24 -8.30 10.07
C SER A 34 5.06 -7.01 10.27
N ALA A 35 5.60 -6.80 11.46
CA ALA A 35 6.41 -5.61 11.76
C ALA A 35 7.75 -5.58 11.00
N ASP A 36 8.31 -6.76 10.69
CA ASP A 36 9.58 -6.93 9.95
C ASP A 36 9.58 -6.27 8.56
N ILE A 37 8.40 -6.19 7.93
CA ILE A 37 8.22 -5.68 6.57
C ILE A 37 7.68 -4.24 6.57
N LEU A 38 7.41 -3.65 7.74
CA LEU A 38 6.85 -2.31 7.85
C LEU A 38 7.71 -1.25 7.13
N ASP A 39 9.02 -1.32 7.33
CA ASP A 39 10.00 -0.38 6.76
C ASP A 39 10.02 -0.47 5.23
N THR A 40 10.09 -1.69 4.69
CA THR A 40 10.07 -1.94 3.25
C THR A 40 8.72 -1.59 2.63
N LEU A 41 7.62 -1.88 3.33
CA LEU A 41 6.27 -1.56 2.88
C LEU A 41 6.12 -0.04 2.75
N GLN A 42 6.59 0.72 3.74
CA GLN A 42 6.49 2.18 3.74
C GLN A 42 7.29 2.78 2.58
N ALA A 43 8.54 2.36 2.39
CA ALA A 43 9.36 2.78 1.25
C ALA A 43 8.70 2.43 -0.10
N LYS A 44 8.11 1.24 -0.22
CA LYS A 44 7.45 0.80 -1.47
C LYS A 44 6.15 1.55 -1.74
N VAL A 45 5.38 1.83 -0.70
CA VAL A 45 4.16 2.64 -0.78
C VAL A 45 4.53 4.05 -1.21
N ASP A 46 5.56 4.67 -0.63
CA ASP A 46 6.04 5.99 -1.03
C ASP A 46 6.53 6.00 -2.49
N ASP A 47 7.37 5.04 -2.89
CA ASP A 47 7.85 4.91 -4.28
C ASP A 47 6.68 4.75 -5.27
N LEU A 48 5.67 3.98 -4.90
CA LEU A 48 4.48 3.77 -5.74
C LEU A 48 3.58 5.00 -5.73
N MET A 49 3.40 5.67 -4.60
CA MET A 49 2.65 6.91 -4.55
C MET A 49 3.33 8.00 -5.38
N ASP A 50 4.65 8.08 -5.39
CA ASP A 50 5.41 8.99 -6.27
C ASP A 50 5.20 8.66 -7.75
N GLN A 51 5.25 7.38 -8.12
CA GLN A 51 5.01 6.91 -9.49
C GLN A 51 3.56 7.07 -9.97
N ILE A 52 2.59 6.88 -9.07
CA ILE A 52 1.14 6.97 -9.37
C ILE A 52 0.66 8.42 -9.21
N SER A 53 1.39 9.26 -8.48
CA SER A 53 1.24 10.72 -8.45
C SER A 53 1.73 11.33 -9.76
N PHE A 54 1.16 10.86 -10.87
CA PHE A 54 0.92 11.72 -12.02
C PHE A 54 0.29 13.01 -11.50
N PRO A 55 0.71 14.19 -11.98
CA PRO A 55 0.14 15.44 -11.55
C PRO A 55 -1.32 15.50 -12.02
N LEU A 56 -2.24 14.97 -11.21
CA LEU A 56 -3.64 15.39 -11.19
C LEU A 56 -3.75 16.88 -10.79
N ALA A 57 -2.63 17.53 -10.47
CA ALA A 57 -2.47 18.97 -10.38
C ALA A 57 -2.43 19.71 -11.75
N GLU A 58 -2.42 19.04 -12.91
CA GLU A 58 -2.59 19.69 -14.23
C GLU A 58 -4.03 19.59 -14.77
N LYS A 59 -5.03 19.76 -13.91
CA LYS A 59 -6.37 20.14 -14.36
C LYS A 59 -6.96 21.25 -13.50
N GLY A 60 -6.24 22.36 -13.48
CA GLY A 60 -6.66 23.56 -12.78
C GLY A 60 -5.98 24.81 -13.32
N MET A 61 -6.21 25.12 -14.60
CA MET A 61 -6.55 26.46 -15.17
C MET A 61 -6.45 26.46 -16.68
#